data_AF-A0A973MGX3-F1
#
_entry.id   AF-A0A973MGX3-F1
#
_cell.length_a   1.000
_cell.length_b   1.000
_cell.length_c   1.000
_cell.angle_alpha   90.00
_cell.angle_beta   90.00
_cell.angle_gamma   90.00
#
_symmetry.space_group_name_H-M   'P 1'
#
loop_
_entity.id
_entity.type
_entity.pdbx_description
1 polymer ?
#
loop_
_entity_poly.entity_id
_entity_poly.type
_entity_poly.pdbx_seq_one_letter_code
_entity_poly.pdbx_strand_id
1 'polypeptide(L)'
;MPTDRTESADSKLMTLACEHFNNLPADPADATTVAPPAGAPVLLEEEDLTILRLIAAGRRRIDIAGATFNSVTKIDARTRRLRHVLAADSRQHLAALGAVYGLVACERLPGVPGIQPHVSEDDQAVLDLIVAGLSASRIAARFECDVDPVNTAIARLTFAFGADNRYQLAAHAVLVEAVTCRAVSPRFPATALSGLPPFHMTTTGTGVLLHATPPLPSAESARRSPAGSVPAVRAPDPTEAGRGEGPVTGSRGGPAPFPPELATWVNNLVGLHPTWALPNDSSGARCWRMSSPEGIVELRVPRTHGDLQREVSAHRHAIGQLGAGQAPRMLGFDPRLRALLTRQPRGERVDDAPDRGLQLSESVQEQAGQLLRILHESTLGAGDRHAQAGENTLRYVDYIDRVLERIDSPVLAGHRAVIRHRLAVVREALPQLPVAFCHGSFGVGAWRWQRVTRSLALTGFERSQVMAAAVDFARPSLLWAEYPALQDAFTRGYGRSLDQWERRLLGDFAVLGAIEDLWHTNPKNDAKTYARLAGALRTAAGRLPVPETVTALRSTEAPTG
;
A
#
# COMPACT_ATOMS: atom_id res chain seq x y z
N MET A 1 42.53 -34.72 62.79
CA MET A 1 43.30 -33.96 61.79
C MET A 1 42.50 -33.98 60.50
N PRO A 2 42.16 -32.80 59.95
CA PRO A 2 40.78 -32.33 59.76
C PRO A 2 40.42 -32.23 58.25
N THR A 3 39.20 -32.48 57.78
CA THR A 3 37.94 -31.68 57.81
C THR A 3 38.03 -30.24 57.26
N ASP A 4 37.02 -29.92 56.45
CA ASP A 4 36.55 -28.62 55.93
C ASP A 4 37.20 -27.99 54.68
N ARG A 5 36.38 -27.86 53.63
CA ARG A 5 35.86 -26.57 53.08
C ARG A 5 34.92 -26.89 51.90
N THR A 6 33.61 -26.90 52.12
CA THR A 6 32.64 -25.79 51.99
C THR A 6 32.49 -25.22 50.57
N GLU A 7 31.26 -25.33 50.09
CA GLU A 7 30.57 -24.56 49.05
C GLU A 7 31.00 -23.09 48.97
N SER A 8 31.00 -22.52 47.75
CA SER A 8 30.19 -21.34 47.39
C SER A 8 30.73 -20.64 46.13
N ALA A 9 29.84 -20.55 45.13
CA ALA A 9 29.64 -19.49 44.14
C ALA A 9 30.85 -18.82 43.44
N ASP A 10 30.82 -18.85 42.09
CA ASP A 10 30.83 -17.58 41.34
C ASP A 10 30.15 -17.76 39.96
N SER A 11 28.82 -17.63 39.97
CA SER A 11 28.04 -17.36 38.75
C SER A 11 28.27 -15.90 38.38
N LYS A 12 29.28 -15.63 37.54
CA LYS A 12 29.43 -14.33 36.85
C LYS A 12 28.36 -14.23 35.76
N LEU A 13 27.13 -13.98 36.19
CA LEU A 13 26.10 -13.39 35.34
C LEU A 13 26.64 -12.03 34.88
N MET A 14 27.03 -11.96 33.60
CA MET A 14 27.33 -10.71 32.91
C MET A 14 26.12 -9.78 33.04
N THR A 15 26.21 -8.81 33.95
CA THR A 15 25.27 -7.71 34.04
C THR A 15 25.33 -6.92 32.74
N LEU A 16 24.22 -6.93 31.99
CA LEU A 16 24.00 -6.06 30.83
C LEU A 16 24.05 -4.60 31.31
N ALA A 17 25.24 -3.99 31.26
CA ALA A 17 25.43 -2.56 31.42
C ALA A 17 24.87 -1.85 30.18
N CYS A 18 23.55 -1.66 30.14
CA CYS A 18 22.91 -0.67 29.28
C CYS A 18 23.01 0.71 29.95
N GLU A 19 24.24 1.24 30.09
CA GLU A 19 24.44 2.64 30.45
C GLU A 19 24.71 3.49 29.19
N HIS A 20 24.06 4.63 29.17
CA HIS A 20 23.95 5.61 28.09
C HIS A 20 25.26 5.91 27.34
N PHE A 21 25.32 5.57 26.06
CA PHE A 21 26.15 6.26 25.07
C PHE A 21 25.35 6.43 23.77
N ASN A 22 24.39 7.35 23.77
CA ASN A 22 23.73 7.86 22.56
C ASN A 22 23.95 9.38 22.48
N ASN A 23 25.17 9.79 22.16
CA ASN A 23 25.43 11.14 21.62
C ASN A 23 25.62 11.00 20.12
N LEU A 24 24.53 10.97 19.37
CA LEU A 24 24.56 11.23 17.93
C LEU A 24 24.60 12.76 17.72
N PRO A 25 25.36 13.28 16.75
CA PRO A 25 25.25 14.68 16.37
C PRO A 25 23.82 14.93 15.84
N ALA A 26 23.19 15.99 16.35
CA ALA A 26 21.86 16.40 15.90
C ALA A 26 21.87 16.73 14.41
N ASP A 27 21.00 16.08 13.64
CA ASP A 27 20.72 16.40 12.25
C ASP A 27 19.92 17.72 12.22
N PRO A 28 20.39 18.79 11.55
CA PRO A 28 19.81 20.14 11.68
C PRO A 28 18.42 20.34 11.03
N ALA A 29 17.69 19.27 10.72
CA ALA A 29 16.38 19.30 10.08
C ALA A 29 15.21 18.78 10.96
N ASP A 30 15.39 18.65 12.27
CA ASP A 30 14.33 18.23 13.19
C ASP A 30 13.42 19.42 13.59
N ALA A 31 12.27 19.50 12.93
CA ALA A 31 11.11 20.19 13.50
C ALA A 31 10.71 19.47 14.79
N THR A 32 10.73 20.21 15.90
CA THR A 32 10.49 19.75 17.27
C THR A 32 9.12 19.06 17.39
N THR A 33 9.12 17.74 17.28
CA THR A 33 7.97 16.93 17.67
C THR A 33 7.98 16.88 19.19
N VAL A 34 7.08 17.62 19.85
CA VAL A 34 6.96 17.64 21.31
C VAL A 34 6.69 16.21 21.78
N ALA A 35 7.60 15.66 22.59
CA ALA A 35 7.41 14.33 23.16
C ALA A 35 6.13 14.31 24.01
N PRO A 36 5.25 13.30 23.86
CA PRO A 36 4.05 13.21 24.68
C PRO A 36 4.42 13.10 26.18
N PRO A 37 3.58 13.62 27.08
CA PRO A 37 3.82 13.53 28.52
C PRO A 37 3.98 12.06 28.93
N ALA A 38 4.94 11.79 29.81
CA ALA A 38 5.24 10.45 30.30
C ALA A 38 3.97 9.78 30.86
N GLY A 39 3.61 8.61 30.32
CA GLY A 39 2.44 7.85 30.75
C GLY A 39 1.18 8.05 29.90
N ALA A 40 1.14 9.00 28.97
CA ALA A 40 -0.01 9.13 28.07
C ALA A 40 -0.05 7.95 27.08
N PRO A 41 -1.23 7.32 26.85
CA PRO A 41 -1.34 6.24 25.89
C PRO A 41 -1.06 6.77 24.49
N VAL A 42 -0.21 6.06 23.75
CA VAL A 42 0.13 6.45 22.39
C VAL A 42 -0.77 5.69 21.42
N LEU A 43 -1.54 6.44 20.63
CA LEU A 43 -2.32 5.87 19.54
C LEU A 43 -1.39 5.59 18.35
N LEU A 44 -1.26 4.30 18.02
CA LEU A 44 -0.72 3.85 16.75
C LEU A 44 -1.85 3.76 15.74
N GLU A 45 -1.75 4.51 14.65
CA GLU A 45 -2.73 4.47 13.57
C GLU A 45 -2.62 3.14 12.80
N GLU A 46 -3.67 2.76 12.08
CA GLU A 46 -3.64 1.57 11.22
C GLU A 46 -2.50 1.59 10.19
N GLU A 47 -2.17 2.79 9.69
CA GLU A 47 -1.05 3.00 8.77
C GLU A 47 0.32 2.72 9.45
N ASP A 48 0.49 3.11 10.72
CA ASP A 48 1.69 2.81 11.50
C ASP A 48 1.85 1.30 11.71
N LEU A 49 0.76 0.62 12.05
CA LEU A 49 0.73 -0.83 12.21
C LEU A 49 1.05 -1.55 10.90
N THR A 50 0.55 -1.03 9.79
CA THR A 50 0.84 -1.58 8.45
C THR A 50 2.33 -1.42 8.11
N ILE A 51 2.90 -0.24 8.35
CA ILE A 51 4.34 0.01 8.14
C ILE A 51 5.18 -0.91 9.03
N LEU A 52 4.85 -1.02 10.33
CA LEU A 52 5.54 -1.89 11.26
C LEU A 52 5.54 -3.35 10.81
N ARG A 53 4.40 -3.87 10.37
CA ARG A 53 4.26 -5.24 9.83
C ARG A 53 5.08 -5.44 8.56
N LEU A 54 5.11 -4.45 7.65
CA LEU A 54 5.91 -4.55 6.43
C LEU A 54 7.42 -4.47 6.72
N ILE A 55 7.84 -3.70 7.73
CA ILE A 55 9.24 -3.69 8.22
C ILE A 55 9.59 -5.08 8.77
N ALA A 56 8.73 -5.65 9.62
CA ALA A 56 8.93 -6.98 10.19
C ALA A 56 8.87 -8.10 9.14
N ALA A 57 8.15 -7.91 8.03
CA ALA A 57 8.16 -8.79 6.87
C ALA A 57 9.37 -8.57 5.94
N GLY A 58 10.39 -7.83 6.39
CA GLY A 58 11.63 -7.62 5.65
C GLY A 58 11.50 -6.74 4.40
N ARG A 59 10.41 -5.98 4.22
CA ARG A 59 10.23 -5.17 3.00
C ARG A 59 11.18 -3.99 3.00
N ARG A 60 11.77 -3.68 1.83
CA ARG A 60 12.65 -2.51 1.69
C ARG A 60 11.82 -1.23 1.77
N ARG A 61 12.45 -0.14 2.16
CA ARG A 61 11.82 1.19 2.30
C ARG A 61 10.97 1.60 1.08
N ILE A 62 11.50 1.40 -0.13
CA ILE A 62 10.80 1.75 -1.37
C ILE A 62 9.58 0.85 -1.64
N ASP A 63 9.66 -0.42 -1.23
CA ASP A 63 8.57 -1.38 -1.39
C ASP A 63 7.44 -1.08 -0.38
N ILE A 64 7.79 -0.64 0.83
CA ILE A 64 6.82 -0.18 1.85
C ILE A 64 6.08 1.06 1.35
N ALA A 65 6.82 2.04 0.80
CA ALA A 65 6.25 3.25 0.23
C ALA A 65 5.26 2.90 -0.90
N GLY A 66 5.65 2.00 -1.80
CA GLY A 66 4.76 1.50 -2.86
C GLY A 66 3.54 0.74 -2.34
N ALA A 67 3.71 -0.12 -1.33
CA ALA A 67 2.61 -0.93 -0.78
C ALA A 67 1.58 -0.12 0.02
N THR A 68 2.00 0.97 0.64
CA THR A 68 1.14 1.85 1.45
C THR A 68 0.69 3.11 0.70
N PHE A 69 1.06 3.24 -0.58
CA PHE A 69 0.78 4.43 -1.40
C PHE A 69 1.30 5.74 -0.81
N ASN A 70 2.45 5.67 -0.12
CA ASN A 70 3.09 6.82 0.50
C ASN A 70 4.41 7.18 -0.18
N SER A 71 4.88 8.40 0.06
CA SER A 71 6.24 8.78 -0.32
C SER A 71 7.26 8.11 0.59
N VAL A 72 8.48 7.89 0.07
CA VAL A 72 9.61 7.39 0.86
C VAL A 72 9.87 8.28 2.08
N THR A 73 9.76 9.60 1.93
CA THR A 73 9.91 10.57 3.02
C THR A 73 8.86 10.39 4.11
N LYS A 74 7.59 10.16 3.74
CA LYS A 74 6.52 9.88 4.71
C LYS A 74 6.75 8.56 5.45
N ILE A 75 7.24 7.53 4.74
CA ILE A 75 7.65 6.27 5.38
C ILE A 75 8.79 6.49 6.38
N ASP A 76 9.79 7.29 6.04
CA ASP A 76 10.89 7.58 6.95
C ASP A 76 10.42 8.38 8.17
N ALA A 77 9.52 9.35 8.00
CA ALA A 77 8.91 10.10 9.10
C ALA A 77 8.10 9.19 10.04
N ARG A 78 7.21 8.34 9.50
CA ARG A 78 6.44 7.39 10.31
C ARG A 78 7.31 6.33 10.96
N THR A 79 8.35 5.84 10.28
CA THR A 79 9.32 4.89 10.86
C THR A 79 10.10 5.53 12.02
N ARG A 80 10.51 6.81 11.90
CA ARG A 80 11.12 7.55 13.00
C ARG A 80 10.16 7.72 14.19
N ARG A 81 8.91 8.08 13.92
CA ARG A 81 7.86 8.14 14.95
C ARG A 81 7.67 6.79 15.65
N LEU A 82 7.51 5.70 14.91
CA LEU A 82 7.39 4.34 15.45
C LEU A 82 8.57 3.96 16.34
N ARG A 83 9.80 4.26 15.90
CA ARG A 83 11.01 4.05 16.70
C ARG A 83 10.99 4.84 18.00
N HIS A 84 10.56 6.10 17.95
CA HIS A 84 10.43 6.91 19.15
C HIS A 84 9.38 6.34 20.11
N VAL A 85 8.18 6.04 19.60
CA VAL A 85 7.05 5.52 20.40
C VAL A 85 7.36 4.19 21.06
N LEU A 86 8.01 3.28 20.35
CA LEU A 86 8.37 1.96 20.88
C LEU A 86 9.75 1.95 21.57
N ALA A 87 10.44 3.09 21.66
CA ALA A 87 11.81 3.20 22.17
C ALA A 87 12.80 2.25 21.47
N ALA A 88 12.69 2.12 20.14
CA ALA A 88 13.50 1.24 19.32
C ALA A 88 14.73 1.94 18.73
N ASP A 89 15.92 1.43 19.04
CA ASP A 89 17.20 1.99 18.57
C ASP A 89 17.45 1.78 17.08
N SER A 90 16.80 0.82 16.44
CA SER A 90 17.00 0.49 15.02
C SER A 90 15.75 -0.16 14.41
N ARG A 91 15.76 -0.44 13.10
CA ARG A 91 14.63 -1.10 12.42
C ARG A 91 14.49 -2.58 12.83
N GLN A 92 15.59 -3.28 13.07
CA GLN A 92 15.54 -4.65 13.62
C GLN A 92 15.01 -4.67 15.06
N HIS A 93 15.41 -3.71 15.89
CA HIS A 93 14.86 -3.56 17.25
C HIS A 93 13.37 -3.25 17.18
N LEU A 94 12.96 -2.37 16.26
CA LEU A 94 11.55 -2.01 16.04
C LEU A 94 10.72 -3.24 15.64
N ALA A 95 11.24 -4.09 14.76
CA ALA A 95 10.58 -5.33 14.34
C ALA A 95 10.44 -6.33 15.50
N ALA A 96 11.50 -6.52 16.31
CA ALA A 96 11.48 -7.36 17.50
C ALA A 96 10.48 -6.84 18.54
N LEU A 97 10.48 -5.54 18.85
CA LEU A 97 9.51 -4.92 19.75
C LEU A 97 8.07 -5.06 19.24
N GLY A 98 7.85 -4.89 17.94
CA GLY A 98 6.53 -5.11 17.33
C GLY A 98 6.01 -6.52 17.55
N ALA A 99 6.88 -7.53 17.52
CA ALA A 99 6.54 -8.91 17.87
C ALA A 99 6.31 -9.08 19.38
N VAL A 100 7.17 -8.52 20.24
CA VAL A 100 7.00 -8.57 21.71
C VAL A 100 5.64 -8.00 22.12
N TYR A 101 5.27 -6.82 21.60
CA TYR A 101 4.00 -6.18 21.90
C TYR A 101 2.78 -6.87 21.23
N GLY A 102 2.96 -7.91 20.40
CA GLY A 102 1.86 -8.55 19.68
C GLY A 102 1.26 -7.72 18.54
N LEU A 103 1.94 -6.65 18.11
CA LEU A 103 1.55 -5.82 16.96
C LEU A 103 1.82 -6.53 15.61
N VAL A 104 2.77 -7.46 15.66
CA VAL A 104 3.20 -8.37 14.59
C VAL A 104 3.00 -9.80 15.07
N ALA A 105 2.40 -10.65 14.23
CA ALA A 105 2.06 -12.04 14.56
C ALA A 105 2.49 -13.00 13.44
N CYS A 106 2.73 -14.28 13.78
CA CYS A 106 3.20 -15.32 12.85
C CYS A 106 2.34 -15.42 11.58
N GLU A 107 1.01 -15.37 11.73
CA GLU A 107 0.04 -15.49 10.65
C GLU A 107 0.20 -14.44 9.54
N ARG A 108 0.85 -13.32 9.87
CA ARG A 108 0.99 -12.13 9.02
C ARG A 108 2.41 -11.95 8.47
N LEU A 109 3.37 -12.75 8.93
CA LEU A 109 4.74 -12.72 8.42
C LEU A 109 5.00 -13.94 7.54
N PRO A 110 5.50 -13.74 6.30
CA PRO A 110 5.89 -14.85 5.46
C PRO A 110 7.15 -15.54 6.00
N GLY A 111 7.20 -16.87 5.92
CA GLY A 111 8.42 -17.63 6.17
C GLY A 111 8.81 -17.82 7.64
N VAL A 112 7.93 -17.48 8.60
CA VAL A 112 8.19 -17.79 10.02
C VAL A 112 8.34 -19.30 10.19
N PRO A 113 9.45 -19.81 10.76
CA PRO A 113 9.62 -21.23 11.03
C PRO A 113 8.49 -21.76 11.93
N GLY A 114 7.92 -22.92 11.57
CA GLY A 114 6.91 -23.56 12.42
C GLY A 114 7.48 -24.17 13.71
N ILE A 115 8.80 -24.34 13.77
CA ILE A 115 9.55 -24.89 14.92
C ILE A 115 10.76 -24.00 15.11
N GLN A 116 11.13 -23.74 16.37
CA GLN A 116 12.35 -23.00 16.72
C GLN A 116 13.58 -23.69 16.10
N PRO A 117 14.35 -23.01 15.23
CA PRO A 117 15.59 -23.55 14.70
C PRO A 117 16.61 -23.82 15.81
N HIS A 118 17.42 -24.87 15.66
CA HIS A 118 18.56 -25.08 16.55
C HIS A 118 19.67 -24.06 16.23
N VAL A 119 20.13 -23.34 17.25
CA VAL A 119 21.14 -22.29 17.14
C VAL A 119 22.29 -22.64 18.09
N SER A 120 23.55 -22.50 17.63
CA SER A 120 24.71 -22.69 18.49
C SER A 120 24.79 -21.59 19.56
N GLU A 121 25.54 -21.80 20.63
CA GLU A 121 25.68 -20.80 21.71
C GLU A 121 26.25 -19.46 21.19
N ASP A 122 27.24 -19.50 20.31
CA ASP A 122 27.81 -18.30 19.67
C ASP A 122 26.79 -17.58 18.78
N ASP A 123 26.05 -18.32 17.94
CA ASP A 123 25.04 -17.74 17.07
C ASP A 123 23.85 -17.20 17.90
N GLN A 124 23.55 -17.80 19.05
CA GLN A 124 22.53 -17.32 19.98
C GLN A 124 22.94 -15.97 20.60
N ALA A 125 24.19 -15.80 21.00
CA ALA A 125 24.69 -14.54 21.52
C ALA A 125 24.64 -13.43 20.45
N VAL A 126 24.93 -13.76 19.18
CA VAL A 126 24.74 -12.83 18.04
C VAL A 126 23.26 -12.50 17.84
N LEU A 127 22.38 -13.49 17.92
CA LEU A 127 20.93 -13.33 17.75
C LEU A 127 20.33 -12.39 18.82
N ASP A 128 20.70 -12.57 20.09
CA ASP A 128 20.29 -11.72 21.21
C ASP A 128 20.68 -10.25 20.97
N LEU A 129 21.89 -10.00 20.47
CA LEU A 129 22.35 -8.63 20.17
C LEU A 129 21.68 -8.04 18.92
N ILE A 130 21.27 -8.85 17.93
CA ILE A 130 20.49 -8.39 16.78
C ILE A 130 19.12 -7.89 17.24
N VAL A 131 18.42 -8.66 18.08
CA VAL A 131 17.07 -8.30 18.56
C VAL A 131 17.10 -7.11 19.52
N ALA A 132 18.20 -6.94 20.27
CA ALA A 132 18.51 -5.73 21.06
C ALA A 132 18.85 -4.51 20.19
N GLY A 133 18.92 -4.67 18.87
CA GLY A 133 19.05 -3.57 17.92
C GLY A 133 20.45 -3.23 17.44
N LEU A 134 21.49 -3.97 17.84
CA LEU A 134 22.87 -3.62 17.51
C LEU A 134 23.18 -3.86 16.03
N SER A 135 24.08 -3.04 15.47
CA SER A 135 24.64 -3.24 14.13
C SER A 135 25.72 -4.34 14.16
N ALA A 136 26.11 -4.89 13.00
CA ALA A 136 27.14 -5.94 12.94
C ALA A 136 28.47 -5.47 13.55
N SER A 137 28.88 -4.22 13.26
CA SER A 137 30.09 -3.62 13.84
C SER A 137 30.01 -3.46 15.36
N ARG A 138 28.83 -3.12 15.91
CA ARG A 138 28.64 -3.01 17.37
C ARG A 138 28.66 -4.38 18.05
N ILE A 139 28.14 -5.40 17.38
CA ILE A 139 28.21 -6.80 17.83
C ILE A 139 29.67 -7.27 17.83
N ALA A 140 30.40 -7.03 16.74
CA ALA A 140 31.81 -7.38 16.63
C ALA A 140 32.66 -6.69 17.71
N ALA A 141 32.44 -5.39 17.93
CA ALA A 141 33.08 -4.66 19.01
C ALA A 141 32.75 -5.23 20.41
N ARG A 142 31.52 -5.73 20.61
CA ARG A 142 31.10 -6.34 21.88
C ARG A 142 31.78 -7.70 22.13
N PHE A 143 32.07 -8.44 21.07
CA PHE A 143 32.81 -9.71 21.10
C PHE A 143 34.32 -9.55 20.95
N GLU A 144 34.82 -8.30 20.82
CA GLU A 144 36.24 -8.01 20.59
C GLU A 144 36.82 -8.78 19.39
N CYS A 145 36.03 -8.89 18.32
CA CYS A 145 36.40 -9.60 17.09
C CYS A 145 36.17 -8.74 15.84
N ASP A 146 36.63 -9.22 14.68
CA ASP A 146 36.33 -8.60 13.39
C ASP A 146 34.85 -8.73 13.02
N VAL A 147 34.39 -7.89 12.08
CA VAL A 147 32.99 -7.87 11.64
C VAL A 147 32.61 -9.07 10.77
N ASP A 148 33.57 -9.73 10.13
CA ASP A 148 33.35 -10.81 9.17
C ASP A 148 32.79 -12.10 9.83
N PRO A 149 33.33 -12.57 10.98
CA PRO A 149 32.71 -13.64 11.75
C PRO A 149 31.25 -13.34 12.12
N VAL A 150 30.95 -12.10 12.52
CA VAL A 150 29.59 -11.67 12.88
C VAL A 150 28.67 -11.67 11.66
N ASN A 151 29.12 -11.16 10.52
CA ASN A 151 28.34 -11.20 9.27
C ASN A 151 28.07 -12.64 8.82
N THR A 152 29.04 -13.54 9.02
CA THR A 152 28.89 -14.97 8.73
C THR A 152 27.83 -15.60 9.64
N ALA A 153 27.84 -15.28 10.95
CA ALA A 153 26.81 -15.71 11.89
C ALA A 153 25.42 -15.14 11.53
N ILE A 154 25.33 -13.85 11.18
CA ILE A 154 24.07 -13.24 10.70
C ILE A 154 23.53 -13.96 9.47
N ALA A 155 24.39 -14.33 8.51
CA ALA A 155 23.97 -15.05 7.31
C ALA A 155 23.44 -16.45 7.64
N ARG A 156 24.12 -17.20 8.52
CA ARG A 156 23.65 -18.51 9.00
C ARG A 156 22.30 -18.40 9.71
N LEU A 157 22.16 -17.44 10.63
CA LEU A 157 20.90 -17.18 11.35
C LEU A 157 19.79 -16.79 10.38
N THR A 158 20.05 -15.90 9.43
CA THR A 158 19.07 -15.47 8.42
C THR A 158 18.55 -16.67 7.62
N PHE A 159 19.45 -17.57 7.21
CA PHE A 159 19.09 -18.82 6.55
C PHE A 159 18.29 -19.77 7.46
N ALA A 160 18.76 -20.01 8.69
CA ALA A 160 18.13 -20.94 9.64
C ALA A 160 16.69 -20.52 10.00
N PHE A 161 16.42 -19.21 10.06
CA PHE A 161 15.11 -18.65 10.37
C PHE A 161 14.24 -18.36 9.14
N GLY A 162 14.69 -18.73 7.92
CA GLY A 162 13.95 -18.45 6.68
C GLY A 162 13.66 -16.96 6.46
N ALA A 163 14.56 -16.09 6.93
CA ALA A 163 14.42 -14.64 6.81
C ALA A 163 15.16 -14.13 5.57
N ASP A 164 14.66 -13.07 4.96
CA ASP A 164 15.32 -12.41 3.82
C ASP A 164 16.37 -11.37 4.27
N ASN A 165 16.22 -10.86 5.49
CA ASN A 165 17.11 -9.86 6.08
C ASN A 165 16.99 -9.79 7.61
N ARG A 166 17.82 -8.92 8.20
CA ARG A 166 17.94 -8.74 9.66
C ARG A 166 16.65 -8.26 10.37
N TYR A 167 15.79 -7.50 9.70
CA TYR A 167 14.54 -7.02 10.33
C TYR A 167 13.56 -8.17 10.51
N GLN A 168 13.46 -8.99 9.46
CA GLN A 168 12.64 -10.19 9.47
C GLN A 168 13.21 -11.26 10.40
N LEU A 169 14.53 -11.47 10.40
CA LEU A 169 15.21 -12.34 11.36
C LEU A 169 14.86 -11.96 12.81
N ALA A 170 14.92 -10.67 13.14
CA ALA A 170 14.61 -10.20 14.48
C ALA A 170 13.15 -10.46 14.90
N ALA A 171 12.20 -10.26 13.98
CA ALA A 171 10.79 -10.57 14.24
C ALA A 171 10.55 -12.09 14.36
N HIS A 172 11.13 -12.90 13.46
CA HIS A 172 11.01 -14.35 13.47
C HIS A 172 11.56 -14.93 14.78
N ALA A 173 12.74 -14.48 15.22
CA ALA A 173 13.38 -14.96 16.44
C ALA A 173 12.49 -14.77 17.69
N VAL A 174 11.83 -13.62 17.80
CA VAL A 174 10.89 -13.36 18.91
C VAL A 174 9.63 -14.23 18.79
N LEU A 175 9.07 -14.33 17.59
CA LEU A 175 7.81 -15.04 17.34
C LEU A 175 7.90 -16.55 17.54
N VAL A 176 9.08 -17.15 17.30
CA VAL A 176 9.34 -18.58 17.55
C VAL A 176 10.01 -18.83 18.91
N GLU A 177 10.04 -17.81 19.77
CA GLU A 177 10.61 -17.86 21.12
C GLU A 177 12.09 -18.28 21.17
N ALA A 178 12.84 -18.01 20.11
CA ALA A 178 14.28 -18.25 20.06
C ALA A 178 15.09 -17.27 20.92
N VAL A 179 14.48 -16.16 21.34
CA VAL A 179 15.08 -15.16 22.22
C VAL A 179 14.10 -14.82 23.34
N THR A 180 14.64 -14.50 24.52
CA THR A 180 13.79 -14.01 25.63
C THR A 180 13.37 -12.56 25.40
N CYS A 181 12.25 -12.14 25.98
CA CYS A 181 11.84 -10.73 25.88
C CYS A 181 12.88 -9.78 26.49
N ARG A 182 13.62 -10.23 27.52
CA ARG A 182 14.73 -9.48 28.12
C ARG A 182 15.89 -9.22 27.16
N ALA A 183 16.14 -10.13 26.22
CA ALA A 183 17.15 -9.93 25.17
C ALA A 183 16.74 -8.79 24.21
N VAL A 184 15.45 -8.62 23.94
CA VAL A 184 14.93 -7.50 23.14
C VAL A 184 15.08 -6.18 23.89
N SER A 185 14.67 -6.14 25.16
CA SER A 185 14.86 -4.97 26.01
C SER A 185 15.01 -5.38 27.48
N PRO A 186 15.98 -4.82 28.23
CA PRO A 186 16.18 -5.14 29.65
C PRO A 186 14.98 -4.73 30.52
N ARG A 187 14.03 -3.95 29.98
CA ARG A 187 12.77 -3.56 30.64
C ARG A 187 11.76 -4.69 30.72
N PHE A 188 11.90 -5.74 29.90
CA PHE A 188 11.02 -6.89 29.92
C PHE A 188 11.53 -7.98 30.87
N PRO A 189 10.65 -8.80 31.44
CA PRO A 189 11.06 -9.96 32.23
C PRO A 189 11.81 -10.99 31.36
N ALA A 190 12.58 -11.86 32.02
CA ALA A 190 13.34 -12.92 31.37
C ALA A 190 12.48 -14.11 30.87
N THR A 191 11.17 -13.91 30.70
CA THR A 191 10.22 -14.95 30.27
C THR A 191 10.12 -15.00 28.74
N ALA A 192 9.66 -16.14 28.22
CA ALA A 192 9.23 -16.28 26.84
C ALA A 192 7.97 -15.45 26.55
N LEU A 193 7.69 -15.22 25.27
CA LEU A 193 6.55 -14.42 24.80
C LEU A 193 5.21 -15.01 25.28
N SER A 194 5.03 -16.33 25.17
CA SER A 194 3.85 -17.08 25.62
C SER A 194 3.58 -16.96 27.12
N GLY A 195 4.60 -16.63 27.92
CA GLY A 195 4.48 -16.43 29.37
C GLY A 195 4.12 -15.01 29.78
N LEU A 196 4.11 -14.05 28.85
CA LEU A 196 3.71 -12.68 29.13
C LEU A 196 2.18 -12.55 29.03
N PRO A 197 1.52 -11.87 30.00
CA PRO A 197 0.16 -11.43 29.77
C PRO A 197 0.13 -10.54 28.52
N PRO A 198 -0.92 -10.58 27.69
CA PRO A 198 -1.03 -9.67 26.56
C PRO A 198 -0.84 -8.25 27.08
N PHE A 199 0.15 -7.54 26.52
CA PHE A 199 0.34 -6.13 26.84
C PHE A 199 -1.01 -5.42 26.70
N HIS A 200 -1.39 -4.59 27.69
CA HIS A 200 -2.66 -3.89 27.66
C HIS A 200 -2.71 -3.01 26.41
N MET A 201 -3.31 -3.56 25.36
CA MET A 201 -3.56 -2.93 24.09
C MET A 201 -5.06 -2.78 23.97
N THR A 202 -5.51 -1.54 23.89
CA THR A 202 -6.91 -1.26 23.58
C THR A 202 -6.98 -0.99 22.09
N THR A 203 -7.64 -1.88 21.33
CA THR A 203 -7.99 -1.59 19.94
C THR A 203 -9.09 -0.54 19.92
N THR A 204 -8.83 0.60 19.28
CA THR A 204 -9.84 1.59 18.95
C THR A 204 -10.25 1.39 17.49
N GLY A 205 -11.42 1.91 17.09
CA GLY A 205 -11.85 1.87 15.69
C GLY A 205 -10.87 2.56 14.70
N THR A 206 -9.87 3.27 15.20
CA THR A 206 -8.87 4.02 14.42
C THR A 206 -7.42 3.56 14.63
N GLY A 207 -7.17 2.58 15.52
CA GLY A 207 -5.80 2.17 15.85
C GLY A 207 -5.64 1.30 17.09
N VAL A 208 -4.41 1.28 17.62
CA VAL A 208 -4.05 0.59 18.87
C VAL A 208 -3.54 1.63 19.86
N LEU A 209 -4.18 1.71 21.02
CA LEU A 209 -3.64 2.44 22.16
C LEU A 209 -2.64 1.55 22.89
N LEU A 210 -1.38 1.96 22.88
CA LEU A 210 -0.34 1.39 23.73
C LEU A 210 -0.33 2.15 25.05
N HIS A 211 -0.77 1.49 26.12
CA HIS A 211 -0.60 2.01 27.47
C HIS A 211 0.88 1.94 27.84
N ALA A 212 1.40 3.01 28.43
CA ALA A 212 2.83 3.14 28.72
C ALA A 212 3.34 1.93 29.53
N THR A 213 4.55 1.49 29.19
CA THR A 213 5.28 0.42 29.86
C THR A 213 5.35 0.70 31.37
N PRO A 214 5.24 -0.31 32.25
CA PRO A 214 5.34 -0.12 33.70
C PRO A 214 6.62 0.66 34.07
N PRO A 215 6.56 1.52 35.12
CA PRO A 215 7.68 2.37 35.48
C PRO A 215 8.92 1.53 35.83
N LEU A 216 10.08 1.99 35.36
CA LEU A 216 11.39 1.49 35.80
C LEU A 216 11.47 1.53 37.33
N PRO A 217 12.03 0.50 37.99
CA PRO A 217 12.39 0.62 39.41
C PRO A 217 13.40 1.77 39.60
N SER A 218 13.15 2.64 40.57
CA SER A 218 13.84 3.92 40.77
C SER A 218 15.38 3.81 40.90
N ALA A 219 16.07 4.69 40.19
CA ALA A 219 17.52 4.77 40.03
C ALA A 219 18.26 5.49 41.18
N GLU A 220 18.09 5.05 42.42
CA GLU A 220 18.70 5.74 43.58
C GLU A 220 20.08 5.17 44.00
N SER A 221 20.67 4.22 43.27
CA SER A 221 21.92 3.54 43.70
C SER A 221 23.15 3.65 42.80
N ALA A 222 23.15 4.47 41.74
CA ALA A 222 24.32 4.59 40.85
C ALA A 222 24.75 6.04 40.62
N ARG A 223 25.45 6.62 41.62
CA ARG A 223 26.34 7.77 41.41
C ARG A 223 27.70 7.47 42.01
N ARG A 224 28.71 7.28 41.16
CA ARG A 224 30.12 7.67 41.36
C ARG A 224 30.85 7.57 40.02
N SER A 225 31.24 8.72 39.46
CA SER A 225 32.17 8.87 38.32
C SER A 225 33.62 8.48 38.73
N PRO A 226 34.62 8.42 37.81
CA PRO A 226 35.21 9.62 37.22
C PRO A 226 35.68 9.51 35.75
N ALA A 227 36.08 10.67 35.24
CA ALA A 227 36.39 11.02 33.86
C ALA A 227 37.78 10.58 33.36
N GLY A 228 37.93 10.52 32.03
CA GLY A 228 39.22 10.45 31.33
C GLY A 228 39.04 10.75 29.84
N SER A 229 39.63 11.86 29.39
CA SER A 229 39.66 12.35 28.00
C SER A 229 40.83 11.74 27.19
N VAL A 230 41.00 12.21 25.94
CA VAL A 230 42.12 12.12 24.95
C VAL A 230 41.87 11.18 23.72
N PRO A 231 42.54 11.36 22.55
CA PRO A 231 42.14 12.22 21.42
C PRO A 231 41.92 11.50 20.07
N ALA A 232 41.41 12.26 19.09
CA ALA A 232 41.18 11.84 17.71
C ALA A 232 42.47 11.70 16.86
N VAL A 233 42.53 10.65 16.03
CA VAL A 233 43.52 10.43 14.96
C VAL A 233 42.78 10.35 13.61
N ARG A 234 43.41 10.89 12.56
CA ARG A 234 42.83 11.19 11.24
C ARG A 234 43.46 10.33 10.13
N ALA A 235 42.64 10.09 9.09
CA ALA A 235 42.96 9.72 7.69
C ALA A 235 43.33 8.25 7.39
N PRO A 236 43.23 7.74 6.13
CA PRO A 236 42.92 8.43 4.86
C PRO A 236 41.88 7.75 3.91
N ASP A 237 41.57 8.47 2.81
CA ASP A 237 40.97 8.00 1.55
C ASP A 237 41.70 6.79 0.94
N PRO A 238 40.99 5.96 0.13
CA PRO A 238 41.34 5.96 -1.28
C PRO A 238 40.19 5.79 -2.30
N THR A 239 40.58 6.21 -3.50
CA THR A 239 39.95 6.37 -4.80
C THR A 239 39.45 5.10 -5.51
N GLU A 240 38.43 5.30 -6.36
CA GLU A 240 38.14 4.71 -7.69
C GLU A 240 38.35 3.21 -8.00
N ALA A 241 37.29 2.55 -8.51
CA ALA A 241 37.18 2.06 -9.91
C ALA A 241 36.03 1.04 -10.09
N GLY A 242 35.41 1.01 -11.28
CA GLY A 242 34.76 -0.20 -11.80
C GLY A 242 33.38 -0.06 -12.42
N ARG A 243 33.32 0.29 -13.72
CA ARG A 243 32.16 0.16 -14.61
C ARG A 243 31.83 -1.32 -14.89
N GLY A 244 30.56 -1.62 -15.12
CA GLY A 244 30.10 -2.87 -15.73
C GLY A 244 28.67 -2.76 -16.24
N GLU A 245 28.52 -2.38 -17.51
CA GLU A 245 27.26 -2.42 -18.27
C GLU A 245 26.99 -3.85 -18.74
N GLY A 246 25.74 -4.33 -18.55
CA GLY A 246 25.26 -5.61 -19.05
C GLY A 246 23.97 -5.43 -19.86
N PRO A 247 23.82 -6.08 -21.03
CA PRO A 247 22.78 -5.77 -22.00
C PRO A 247 21.43 -6.39 -21.64
N VAL A 248 20.37 -5.58 -21.70
CA VAL A 248 18.97 -5.99 -21.51
C VAL A 248 18.45 -6.60 -22.81
N THR A 249 18.33 -7.92 -22.85
CA THR A 249 17.64 -8.65 -23.93
C THR A 249 16.13 -8.66 -23.65
N GLY A 250 15.37 -8.03 -24.56
CA GLY A 250 13.92 -7.97 -24.51
C GLY A 250 13.27 -9.32 -24.82
N SER A 251 12.75 -9.98 -23.79
CA SER A 251 11.96 -11.21 -23.95
C SER A 251 10.52 -10.84 -24.37
N ARG A 252 10.14 -11.28 -25.58
CA ARG A 252 8.74 -11.33 -26.05
C ARG A 252 7.97 -12.30 -25.15
N GLY A 253 7.22 -11.77 -24.19
CA GLY A 253 6.42 -12.58 -23.27
C GLY A 253 5.23 -13.22 -23.96
N GLY A 254 5.32 -14.52 -24.30
CA GLY A 254 4.14 -15.35 -24.45
C GLY A 254 3.30 -15.35 -23.15
N PRO A 255 2.02 -15.78 -23.21
CA PRO A 255 1.20 -15.86 -22.01
C PRO A 255 1.93 -16.64 -20.91
N ALA A 256 2.09 -16.02 -19.74
CA ALA A 256 2.81 -16.63 -18.64
C ALA A 256 2.15 -17.97 -18.26
N PRO A 257 2.93 -19.03 -17.99
CA PRO A 257 2.39 -20.32 -17.59
C PRO A 257 1.57 -20.16 -16.30
N PHE A 258 0.49 -20.94 -16.20
CA PHE A 258 -0.42 -20.95 -15.06
C PHE A 258 0.31 -21.51 -13.82
N PRO A 259 0.56 -20.69 -12.76
CA PRO A 259 1.35 -21.13 -11.62
C PRO A 259 0.73 -22.33 -10.87
N PRO A 260 1.50 -23.36 -10.46
CA PRO A 260 0.96 -24.56 -9.81
C PRO A 260 0.19 -24.30 -8.51
N GLU A 261 0.64 -23.33 -7.72
CA GLU A 261 -0.02 -22.88 -6.49
C GLU A 261 -1.42 -22.30 -6.76
N LEU A 262 -1.56 -21.50 -7.83
CA LEU A 262 -2.84 -20.96 -8.28
C LEU A 262 -3.73 -22.07 -8.84
N ALA A 263 -3.16 -23.05 -9.54
CA ALA A 263 -3.90 -24.20 -10.05
C ALA A 263 -4.53 -25.01 -8.92
N THR A 264 -3.74 -25.31 -7.89
CA THR A 264 -4.22 -26.05 -6.72
C THR A 264 -5.35 -25.28 -6.03
N TRP A 265 -5.15 -23.99 -5.78
CA TRP A 265 -6.15 -23.14 -5.14
C TRP A 265 -7.46 -23.05 -5.93
N VAL A 266 -7.38 -22.78 -7.24
CA VAL A 266 -8.55 -22.69 -8.12
C VAL A 266 -9.27 -24.03 -8.24
N ASN A 267 -8.54 -25.13 -8.41
CA ASN A 267 -9.13 -26.47 -8.51
C ASN A 267 -9.94 -26.83 -7.25
N ASN A 268 -9.49 -26.39 -6.06
CA ASN A 268 -10.22 -26.61 -4.82
C ASN A 268 -11.54 -25.82 -4.73
N LEU A 269 -11.65 -24.70 -5.45
CA LEU A 269 -12.84 -23.83 -5.41
C LEU A 269 -13.85 -24.15 -6.51
N VAL A 270 -13.39 -24.43 -7.73
CA VAL A 270 -14.26 -24.58 -8.91
C VAL A 270 -14.05 -25.90 -9.65
N GLY A 271 -13.16 -26.78 -9.20
CA GLY A 271 -12.81 -28.01 -9.89
C GLY A 271 -11.84 -27.82 -11.05
N LEU A 272 -11.49 -28.93 -11.70
CA LEU A 272 -10.59 -28.96 -12.85
C LEU A 272 -11.31 -28.46 -14.10
N HIS A 273 -10.90 -27.30 -14.60
CA HIS A 273 -11.36 -26.76 -15.88
C HIS A 273 -10.19 -26.33 -16.76
N PRO A 274 -10.31 -26.45 -18.10
CA PRO A 274 -9.33 -25.87 -19.01
C PRO A 274 -9.18 -24.36 -18.76
N THR A 275 -7.93 -23.94 -18.52
CA THR A 275 -7.55 -22.55 -18.30
C THR A 275 -6.87 -21.99 -19.54
N TRP A 276 -7.20 -20.78 -19.95
CA TRP A 276 -6.43 -20.03 -20.94
C TRP A 276 -6.05 -18.65 -20.41
N ALA A 277 -4.81 -18.27 -20.65
CA ALA A 277 -4.32 -16.96 -20.26
C ALA A 277 -4.96 -15.88 -21.14
N LEU A 278 -5.33 -14.78 -20.51
CA LEU A 278 -5.68 -13.55 -21.22
C LEU A 278 -4.40 -12.74 -21.49
N PRO A 279 -4.41 -11.89 -22.53
CA PRO A 279 -3.40 -10.85 -22.65
C PRO A 279 -3.31 -10.07 -21.35
N ASN A 280 -2.10 -9.71 -20.93
CA ASN A 280 -1.93 -8.79 -19.81
C ASN A 280 -2.74 -7.54 -20.12
N ASP A 281 -3.65 -7.20 -19.23
CA ASP A 281 -4.40 -5.97 -19.41
C ASP A 281 -3.49 -4.76 -19.18
N SER A 282 -4.02 -3.61 -19.51
CA SER A 282 -3.37 -2.31 -19.40
C SER A 282 -2.99 -1.97 -17.94
N SER A 283 -3.62 -2.63 -16.94
CA SER A 283 -3.30 -2.50 -15.52
C SER A 283 -2.01 -3.26 -15.12
N GLY A 284 -1.56 -4.21 -15.94
CA GLY A 284 -0.45 -5.12 -15.63
C GLY A 284 -0.87 -6.29 -14.74
N ALA A 285 -2.18 -6.55 -14.61
CA ALA A 285 -2.69 -7.75 -13.97
C ALA A 285 -2.51 -8.95 -14.89
N ARG A 286 -2.24 -10.12 -14.27
CA ARG A 286 -2.25 -11.40 -14.99
C ARG A 286 -3.61 -12.03 -14.81
N CYS A 287 -4.24 -12.42 -15.91
CA CYS A 287 -5.58 -12.97 -15.89
C CYS A 287 -5.67 -14.27 -16.66
N TRP A 288 -6.50 -15.19 -16.17
CA TRP A 288 -6.84 -16.44 -16.83
C TRP A 288 -8.35 -16.63 -16.82
N ARG A 289 -8.88 -17.25 -17.86
CA ARG A 289 -10.29 -17.63 -17.94
C ARG A 289 -10.48 -19.12 -17.99
N MET A 290 -11.64 -19.52 -17.49
CA MET A 290 -12.10 -20.89 -17.41
C MET A 290 -13.58 -20.93 -17.78
N SER A 291 -13.97 -21.98 -18.52
CA SER A 291 -15.37 -22.29 -18.78
C SER A 291 -15.89 -23.20 -17.68
N SER A 292 -16.95 -22.78 -16.99
CA SER A 292 -17.72 -23.61 -16.07
C SER A 292 -19.16 -23.76 -16.58
N PRO A 293 -19.92 -24.79 -16.16
CA PRO A 293 -21.34 -24.93 -16.50
C PRO A 293 -22.17 -23.70 -16.12
N GLU A 294 -21.72 -22.94 -15.12
CA GLU A 294 -22.42 -21.78 -14.59
C GLU A 294 -21.98 -20.45 -15.23
N GLY A 295 -20.99 -20.48 -16.14
CA GLY A 295 -20.50 -19.33 -16.89
C GLY A 295 -18.97 -19.21 -16.93
N ILE A 296 -18.50 -18.03 -17.33
CA ILE A 296 -17.07 -17.73 -17.39
C ILE A 296 -16.57 -17.38 -15.99
N VAL A 297 -15.53 -18.09 -15.57
CA VAL A 297 -14.76 -17.78 -14.36
C VAL A 297 -13.45 -17.11 -14.78
N GLU A 298 -13.08 -16.04 -14.10
CA GLU A 298 -11.85 -15.31 -14.30
C GLU A 298 -11.01 -15.34 -13.03
N LEU A 299 -9.78 -15.83 -13.15
CA LEU A 299 -8.73 -15.71 -12.16
C LEU A 299 -7.93 -14.45 -12.47
N ARG A 300 -7.80 -13.55 -11.50
CA ARG A 300 -7.02 -12.33 -11.62
C ARG A 300 -5.97 -12.26 -10.53
N VAL A 301 -4.74 -11.94 -10.92
CA VAL A 301 -3.65 -11.60 -10.01
C VAL A 301 -3.29 -10.13 -10.26
N PRO A 302 -3.84 -9.20 -9.45
CA PRO A 302 -3.60 -7.78 -9.62
C PRO A 302 -2.12 -7.39 -9.45
N ARG A 303 -1.74 -6.27 -10.06
CA ARG A 303 -0.37 -5.75 -10.00
C ARG A 303 0.04 -5.44 -8.57
N THR A 304 -0.83 -4.78 -7.81
CA THR A 304 -0.57 -4.35 -6.43
C THR A 304 -1.55 -4.99 -5.45
N HIS A 305 -1.13 -5.09 -4.19
CA HIS A 305 -2.01 -5.56 -3.12
C HIS A 305 -3.19 -4.60 -2.88
N GLY A 306 -2.99 -3.30 -3.07
CA GLY A 306 -4.07 -2.32 -2.93
C GLY A 306 -5.16 -2.46 -4.01
N ASP A 307 -4.80 -2.83 -5.24
CA ASP A 307 -5.80 -3.15 -6.28
C ASP A 307 -6.69 -4.32 -5.85
N LEU A 308 -6.08 -5.39 -5.33
CA LEU A 308 -6.81 -6.55 -4.79
C LEU A 308 -7.71 -6.16 -3.62
N GLN A 309 -7.19 -5.39 -2.66
CA GLN A 309 -7.96 -4.97 -1.48
C GLN A 309 -9.17 -4.12 -1.86
N ARG A 310 -9.03 -3.20 -2.82
CA ARG A 310 -10.14 -2.40 -3.33
C ARG A 310 -11.20 -3.25 -4.02
N GLU A 311 -10.80 -4.19 -4.87
CA GLU A 311 -11.75 -5.07 -5.56
C GLU A 311 -12.49 -5.99 -4.57
N VAL A 312 -11.78 -6.57 -3.60
CA VAL A 312 -12.40 -7.37 -2.52
C VAL A 312 -13.34 -6.52 -1.67
N SER A 313 -12.97 -5.28 -1.37
CA SER A 313 -13.84 -4.32 -0.66
C SER A 313 -15.11 -4.02 -1.45
N ALA A 314 -14.99 -3.78 -2.77
CA ALA A 314 -16.14 -3.58 -3.65
C ALA A 314 -17.09 -4.78 -3.63
N HIS A 315 -16.55 -6.01 -3.69
CA HIS A 315 -17.35 -7.23 -3.57
C HIS A 315 -18.12 -7.34 -2.25
N ARG A 316 -17.51 -6.93 -1.15
CA ARG A 316 -18.12 -7.02 0.18
C ARG A 316 -19.15 -5.94 0.46
N HIS A 317 -18.97 -4.74 -0.08
CA HIS A 317 -19.71 -3.56 0.38
C HIS A 317 -20.62 -2.93 -0.68
N ALA A 318 -20.28 -3.04 -1.96
CA ALA A 318 -20.99 -2.30 -3.02
C ALA A 318 -21.65 -3.21 -4.06
N ILE A 319 -20.90 -4.21 -4.55
CA ILE A 319 -21.35 -5.08 -5.64
C ILE A 319 -22.59 -5.89 -5.26
N GLY A 320 -22.76 -6.26 -3.99
CA GLY A 320 -23.95 -6.96 -3.52
C GLY A 320 -25.26 -6.17 -3.68
N GLN A 321 -25.18 -4.83 -3.85
CA GLN A 321 -26.34 -3.99 -4.12
C GLN A 321 -26.71 -3.98 -5.62
N LEU A 322 -25.79 -4.41 -6.49
CA LEU A 322 -26.08 -4.62 -7.90
C LEU A 322 -26.89 -5.91 -8.05
N GLY A 323 -27.85 -5.92 -8.98
CA GLY A 323 -28.69 -7.08 -9.22
C GLY A 323 -27.89 -8.30 -9.69
N ALA A 324 -28.47 -9.49 -9.49
CA ALA A 324 -27.84 -10.73 -9.92
C ALA A 324 -27.46 -10.68 -11.42
N GLY A 325 -26.19 -10.91 -11.72
CA GLY A 325 -25.67 -10.87 -13.10
C GLY A 325 -25.35 -9.46 -13.64
N GLN A 326 -25.50 -8.41 -12.82
CA GLN A 326 -25.10 -7.03 -13.18
C GLN A 326 -23.66 -6.69 -12.76
N ALA A 327 -22.95 -7.63 -12.11
CA ALA A 327 -21.56 -7.48 -11.70
C ALA A 327 -20.89 -8.85 -11.53
N PRO A 328 -19.55 -8.91 -11.40
CA PRO A 328 -18.87 -10.16 -11.13
C PRO A 328 -19.26 -10.69 -9.74
N ARG A 329 -19.35 -12.02 -9.61
CA ARG A 329 -19.56 -12.69 -8.33
C ARG A 329 -18.23 -13.24 -7.83
N MET A 330 -17.77 -12.80 -6.67
CA MET A 330 -16.57 -13.35 -6.04
C MET A 330 -16.81 -14.80 -5.62
N LEU A 331 -15.97 -15.71 -6.12
CA LEU A 331 -15.96 -17.13 -5.76
C LEU A 331 -14.92 -17.41 -4.66
N GLY A 332 -13.81 -16.67 -4.66
CA GLY A 332 -12.79 -16.74 -3.63
C GLY A 332 -11.71 -15.69 -3.81
N PHE A 333 -10.96 -15.41 -2.75
CA PHE A 333 -9.75 -14.59 -2.80
C PHE A 333 -8.67 -15.21 -1.91
N ASP A 334 -7.41 -15.10 -2.32
CA ASP A 334 -6.26 -15.49 -1.52
C ASP A 334 -5.26 -14.31 -1.44
N PRO A 335 -5.10 -13.67 -0.27
CA PRO A 335 -4.22 -12.52 -0.13
C PRO A 335 -2.73 -12.87 -0.23
N ARG A 336 -2.33 -14.13 0.06
CA ARG A 336 -0.95 -14.60 -0.04
C ARG A 336 -0.55 -14.75 -1.50
N LEU A 337 -1.43 -15.33 -2.31
CA LEU A 337 -1.25 -15.47 -3.76
C LEU A 337 -1.56 -14.17 -4.53
N ARG A 338 -2.11 -13.16 -3.84
CA ARG A 338 -2.70 -11.95 -4.43
C ARG A 338 -3.71 -12.28 -5.53
N ALA A 339 -4.54 -13.27 -5.29
CA ALA A 339 -5.43 -13.84 -6.29
C ALA A 339 -6.89 -13.54 -5.95
N LEU A 340 -7.67 -13.24 -6.98
CA LEU A 340 -9.12 -13.09 -6.92
C LEU A 340 -9.75 -13.97 -8.00
N LEU A 341 -10.72 -14.77 -7.60
CA LEU A 341 -11.49 -15.64 -8.49
C LEU A 341 -12.92 -15.14 -8.55
N THR A 342 -13.39 -14.78 -9.75
CA THR A 342 -14.72 -14.22 -9.96
C THR A 342 -15.45 -14.94 -11.09
N ARG A 343 -16.76 -15.09 -10.95
CA ARG A 343 -17.65 -15.40 -12.06
C ARG A 343 -18.03 -14.10 -12.73
N GLN A 344 -17.72 -13.98 -14.01
CA GLN A 344 -17.98 -12.77 -14.79
C GLN A 344 -19.45 -12.69 -15.20
N PRO A 345 -20.04 -11.48 -15.27
CA PRO A 345 -21.37 -11.31 -15.85
C PRO A 345 -21.32 -11.70 -17.34
N ARG A 346 -22.47 -12.13 -17.87
CA ARG A 346 -22.61 -12.44 -19.30
C ARG A 346 -22.58 -11.14 -20.12
N GLY A 347 -22.39 -11.29 -21.43
CA GLY A 347 -22.48 -10.18 -22.38
C GLY A 347 -21.14 -9.78 -23.02
N GLU A 348 -21.24 -8.97 -24.07
CA GLU A 348 -20.10 -8.42 -24.80
C GLU A 348 -19.70 -7.07 -24.23
N ARG A 349 -18.42 -6.66 -24.36
CA ARG A 349 -18.04 -5.30 -23.95
C ARG A 349 -18.69 -4.29 -24.89
N VAL A 350 -19.16 -3.18 -24.33
CA VAL A 350 -19.77 -2.11 -25.12
C VAL A 350 -18.74 -1.43 -26.05
N ASP A 351 -17.46 -1.44 -25.68
CA ASP A 351 -16.36 -0.90 -26.48
C ASP A 351 -15.84 -1.83 -27.60
N ASP A 352 -16.23 -3.10 -27.60
CA ASP A 352 -15.87 -4.09 -28.64
C ASP A 352 -16.80 -4.04 -29.87
N ALA A 353 -17.95 -3.35 -29.77
CA ALA A 353 -18.91 -3.27 -30.86
C ALA A 353 -18.34 -2.50 -32.07
N PRO A 354 -18.33 -3.08 -33.29
CA PRO A 354 -17.62 -2.53 -34.44
C PRO A 354 -18.18 -1.18 -34.95
N ASP A 355 -19.46 -0.90 -34.71
CA ASP A 355 -20.20 0.26 -35.22
C ASP A 355 -20.42 1.37 -34.16
N ARG A 356 -19.87 1.23 -32.95
CA ARG A 356 -20.17 2.08 -31.77
C ARG A 356 -21.67 2.14 -31.41
N GLY A 357 -22.54 1.34 -32.03
CA GLY A 357 -23.99 1.47 -31.85
C GLY A 357 -24.44 1.32 -30.40
N LEU A 358 -23.80 0.41 -29.65
CA LEU A 358 -24.07 0.24 -28.21
C LEU A 358 -23.60 1.44 -27.37
N GLN A 359 -22.49 2.09 -27.73
CA GLN A 359 -21.97 3.26 -27.00
C GLN A 359 -22.89 4.47 -27.15
N LEU A 360 -23.53 4.58 -28.32
CA LEU A 360 -24.44 5.66 -28.68
C LEU A 360 -25.91 5.34 -28.37
N SER A 361 -26.19 4.19 -27.73
CA SER A 361 -27.56 3.84 -27.34
C SER A 361 -27.97 4.58 -26.08
N GLU A 362 -29.02 5.41 -26.16
CA GLU A 362 -29.60 6.06 -24.99
C GLU A 362 -30.02 5.06 -23.91
N SER A 363 -30.56 3.90 -24.29
CA SER A 363 -30.95 2.86 -23.32
C SER A 363 -29.76 2.27 -22.54
N VAL A 364 -28.59 2.18 -23.17
CA VAL A 364 -27.35 1.73 -22.51
C VAL A 364 -26.86 2.81 -21.55
N GLN A 365 -26.90 4.08 -21.95
CA GLN A 365 -26.52 5.21 -21.11
C GLN A 365 -27.44 5.35 -19.89
N GLU A 366 -28.75 5.21 -20.09
CA GLU A 366 -29.73 5.25 -19.00
C GLU A 366 -29.49 4.11 -18.00
N GLN A 367 -29.27 2.88 -18.46
CA GLN A 367 -28.92 1.77 -17.57
C GLN A 367 -27.57 1.97 -16.87
N ALA A 368 -26.58 2.57 -17.56
CA ALA A 368 -25.31 2.91 -16.95
C ALA A 368 -25.50 3.91 -15.79
N GLY A 369 -26.30 4.96 -16.01
CA GLY A 369 -26.68 5.90 -14.96
C GLY A 369 -27.36 5.21 -13.78
N GLN A 370 -28.30 4.30 -14.05
CA GLN A 370 -29.00 3.55 -13.01
C GLN A 370 -28.06 2.70 -12.15
N LEU A 371 -27.14 1.96 -12.77
CA LEU A 371 -26.16 1.15 -12.05
C LEU A 371 -25.17 2.00 -11.25
N LEU A 372 -24.75 3.15 -11.79
CA LEU A 372 -23.86 4.06 -11.09
C LEU A 372 -24.54 4.68 -9.87
N ARG A 373 -25.83 5.02 -9.96
CA ARG A 373 -26.62 5.50 -8.81
C ARG A 373 -26.60 4.47 -7.68
N ILE A 374 -26.87 3.21 -7.99
CA ILE A 374 -26.84 2.11 -7.00
C ILE A 374 -25.47 2.02 -6.33
N LEU A 375 -24.38 2.11 -7.09
CA LEU A 375 -23.03 2.13 -6.52
C LEU A 375 -22.79 3.35 -5.63
N HIS A 376 -23.12 4.55 -6.09
CA HIS A 376 -22.92 5.77 -5.32
C HIS A 376 -23.72 5.76 -4.00
N GLU A 377 -24.92 5.18 -4.02
CA GLU A 377 -25.81 5.02 -2.85
C GLU A 377 -25.41 3.85 -1.93
N SER A 378 -24.58 2.90 -2.37
CA SER A 378 -24.19 1.69 -1.61
C SER A 378 -23.37 1.95 -0.34
N THR A 379 -23.10 3.21 -0.01
CA THR A 379 -22.29 3.59 1.15
C THR A 379 -23.08 3.47 2.46
N LEU A 380 -22.96 2.34 3.15
CA LEU A 380 -23.52 2.07 4.50
C LEU A 380 -22.39 1.94 5.55
N GLY A 381 -22.34 2.83 6.55
CA GLY A 381 -21.28 2.86 7.58
C GLY A 381 -20.94 4.26 8.12
N ALA A 382 -20.88 4.41 9.45
CA ALA A 382 -20.53 5.65 10.14
C ALA A 382 -19.00 5.88 10.15
N GLY A 383 -18.56 7.05 9.70
CA GLY A 383 -17.16 7.49 9.66
C GLY A 383 -17.01 8.80 8.87
N ASP A 384 -15.84 9.44 8.94
CA ASP A 384 -15.53 10.67 8.19
C ASP A 384 -15.26 10.37 6.70
N ARG A 385 -16.33 10.05 5.98
CA ARG A 385 -16.29 9.69 4.55
C ARG A 385 -15.84 10.85 3.68
N HIS A 386 -16.13 12.09 4.07
CA HIS A 386 -15.70 13.25 3.31
C HIS A 386 -14.18 13.40 3.35
N ALA A 387 -13.56 13.23 4.53
CA ALA A 387 -12.10 13.20 4.63
C ALA A 387 -11.51 12.04 3.82
N GLN A 388 -12.07 10.83 3.95
CA GLN A 388 -11.60 9.65 3.20
C GLN A 388 -11.72 9.83 1.67
N ALA A 389 -12.87 10.34 1.20
CA ALA A 389 -13.10 10.64 -0.20
C ALA A 389 -12.13 11.70 -0.72
N GLY A 390 -11.91 12.77 0.07
CA GLY A 390 -10.95 13.82 -0.24
C GLY A 390 -9.52 13.26 -0.37
N GLU A 391 -9.08 12.44 0.59
CA GLU A 391 -7.75 11.83 0.55
C GLU A 391 -7.59 10.87 -0.64
N ASN A 392 -8.56 9.98 -0.87
CA ASN A 392 -8.49 9.04 -1.99
C ASN A 392 -8.53 9.75 -3.35
N THR A 393 -9.32 10.82 -3.48
CA THR A 393 -9.36 11.62 -4.71
C THR A 393 -8.07 12.39 -4.89
N LEU A 394 -7.49 12.96 -3.82
CA LEU A 394 -6.18 13.61 -3.88
C LEU A 394 -5.08 12.63 -4.31
N ARG A 395 -5.06 11.41 -3.76
CA ARG A 395 -4.13 10.35 -4.18
C ARG A 395 -4.27 10.01 -5.66
N TYR A 396 -5.50 10.00 -6.19
CA TYR A 396 -5.75 9.82 -7.61
C TYR A 396 -5.20 10.97 -8.44
N VAL A 397 -5.49 12.22 -8.06
CA VAL A 397 -4.97 13.42 -8.73
C VAL A 397 -3.43 13.43 -8.74
N ASP A 398 -2.79 13.12 -7.60
CA ASP A 398 -1.33 13.04 -7.49
C ASP A 398 -0.73 11.87 -8.28
N TYR A 399 -1.47 10.76 -8.41
CA TYR A 399 -1.08 9.67 -9.30
C TYR A 399 -1.07 10.13 -10.76
N ILE A 400 -2.10 10.85 -11.21
CA ILE A 400 -2.16 11.41 -12.56
C ILE A 400 -1.04 12.41 -12.81
N ASP A 401 -0.72 13.27 -11.84
CA ASP A 401 0.39 14.22 -11.94
C ASP A 401 1.73 13.50 -12.20
N ARG A 402 2.01 12.41 -11.43
CA ARG A 402 3.20 11.58 -11.64
C ARG A 402 3.21 10.85 -12.99
N VAL A 403 2.04 10.42 -13.46
CA VAL A 403 1.87 9.76 -14.76
C VAL A 403 2.11 10.76 -15.89
N LEU A 404 1.59 11.98 -15.77
CA LEU A 404 1.76 13.06 -16.74
C LEU A 404 3.24 13.35 -17.00
N GLU A 405 4.10 13.28 -15.97
CA GLU A 405 5.54 13.43 -16.15
C GLU A 405 6.15 12.35 -17.06
N ARG A 406 5.67 11.12 -16.93
CA ARG A 406 6.24 9.92 -17.54
C ARG A 406 5.71 9.60 -18.93
N ILE A 407 4.53 10.11 -19.29
CA ILE A 407 4.00 9.92 -20.64
C ILE A 407 4.77 10.83 -21.60
N ASP A 408 5.66 10.24 -22.37
CA ASP A 408 6.24 10.88 -23.55
C ASP A 408 5.24 10.79 -24.72
N SER A 409 4.36 11.79 -24.81
CA SER A 409 3.38 11.91 -25.89
C SER A 409 3.40 13.33 -26.45
N PRO A 410 3.58 13.51 -27.77
CA PRO A 410 3.48 14.81 -28.43
C PRO A 410 2.15 15.52 -28.14
N VAL A 411 1.08 14.75 -27.92
CA VAL A 411 -0.23 15.30 -27.55
C VAL A 411 -0.19 16.00 -26.20
N LEU A 412 0.53 15.45 -25.23
CA LEU A 412 0.62 16.05 -23.89
C LEU A 412 1.54 17.25 -23.86
N ALA A 413 2.61 17.27 -24.65
CA ALA A 413 3.64 18.32 -24.63
C ALA A 413 3.04 19.75 -24.71
N GLY A 414 2.08 19.98 -25.62
CA GLY A 414 1.40 21.28 -25.77
C GLY A 414 0.40 21.63 -24.66
N HIS A 415 -0.06 20.65 -23.88
CA HIS A 415 -1.12 20.84 -22.89
C HIS A 415 -0.65 20.66 -21.43
N ARG A 416 0.60 20.24 -21.18
CA ARG A 416 1.09 19.92 -19.81
C ARG A 416 0.88 21.06 -18.81
N ALA A 417 1.21 22.30 -19.19
CA ALA A 417 1.07 23.45 -18.28
C ALA A 417 -0.40 23.70 -17.89
N VAL A 418 -1.31 23.63 -18.87
CA VAL A 418 -2.76 23.76 -18.63
C VAL A 418 -3.25 22.62 -17.74
N ILE A 419 -2.89 21.37 -18.05
CA ILE A 419 -3.29 20.21 -17.26
C ILE A 419 -2.80 20.33 -15.81
N ARG A 420 -1.55 20.71 -15.58
CA ARG A 420 -1.01 20.92 -14.22
C ARG A 420 -1.74 22.03 -13.47
N HIS A 421 -2.08 23.13 -14.13
CA HIS A 421 -2.92 24.17 -13.54
C HIS A 421 -4.30 23.62 -13.15
N ARG A 422 -4.94 22.83 -14.04
CA ARG A 422 -6.24 22.21 -13.74
C ARG A 422 -6.17 21.17 -12.61
N LEU A 423 -5.09 20.42 -12.48
CA LEU A 423 -4.86 19.56 -11.32
C LEU A 423 -4.90 20.37 -10.01
N ALA A 424 -4.30 21.56 -9.97
CA ALA A 424 -4.35 22.43 -8.80
C ALA A 424 -5.79 22.89 -8.50
N VAL A 425 -6.54 23.31 -9.52
CA VAL A 425 -7.96 23.68 -9.38
C VAL A 425 -8.80 22.52 -8.82
N VAL A 426 -8.58 21.29 -9.31
CA VAL A 426 -9.28 20.11 -8.80
C VAL A 426 -8.95 19.89 -7.32
N ARG A 427 -7.67 20.01 -6.92
CA ARG A 427 -7.24 19.85 -5.50
C ARG A 427 -7.96 20.82 -4.57
N GLU A 428 -8.06 22.09 -4.98
CA GLU A 428 -8.72 23.14 -4.19
C GLU A 428 -10.24 22.89 -4.03
N ALA A 429 -10.88 22.33 -5.05
CA ALA A 429 -12.31 22.12 -5.07
C ALA A 429 -12.78 20.78 -4.44
N LEU A 430 -11.87 19.88 -4.07
CA LEU A 430 -12.22 18.56 -3.51
C LEU A 430 -13.22 18.61 -2.33
N PRO A 431 -13.11 19.53 -1.36
CA PRO A 431 -14.04 19.58 -0.24
C PRO A 431 -15.49 19.87 -0.64
N GLN A 432 -15.71 20.43 -1.83
CA GLN A 432 -17.03 20.82 -2.33
C GLN A 432 -17.72 19.72 -3.16
N LEU A 433 -16.99 18.66 -3.52
CA LEU A 433 -17.51 17.62 -4.39
C LEU A 433 -18.37 16.61 -3.61
N PRO A 434 -19.51 16.18 -4.18
CA PRO A 434 -20.26 15.04 -3.65
C PRO A 434 -19.38 13.80 -3.55
N VAL A 435 -19.56 13.04 -2.46
CA VAL A 435 -18.80 11.82 -2.19
C VAL A 435 -19.63 10.57 -2.44
N ALA A 436 -19.00 9.54 -2.98
CA ALA A 436 -19.66 8.30 -3.34
C ALA A 436 -18.70 7.12 -3.25
N PHE A 437 -19.24 5.89 -3.19
CA PHE A 437 -18.47 4.71 -3.54
C PHE A 437 -18.37 4.65 -5.06
N CYS A 438 -17.22 5.04 -5.58
CA CYS A 438 -16.97 5.09 -7.01
C CYS A 438 -16.46 3.74 -7.51
N HIS A 439 -16.80 3.41 -8.75
CA HIS A 439 -16.15 2.36 -9.53
C HIS A 439 -14.68 2.69 -9.79
N GLY A 440 -14.36 3.97 -10.03
CA GLY A 440 -13.02 4.52 -10.25
C GLY A 440 -12.49 4.42 -11.69
N SER A 441 -13.18 3.65 -12.53
CA SER A 441 -12.88 3.42 -13.94
C SER A 441 -14.16 3.31 -14.79
N PHE A 442 -15.25 3.90 -14.29
CA PHE A 442 -16.57 3.76 -14.89
C PHE A 442 -16.60 4.31 -16.31
N GLY A 443 -17.04 3.51 -17.29
CA GLY A 443 -17.14 3.89 -18.69
C GLY A 443 -17.35 2.68 -19.59
N VAL A 444 -17.40 2.88 -20.92
CA VAL A 444 -17.74 1.84 -21.90
C VAL A 444 -16.85 0.59 -21.85
N GLY A 445 -15.61 0.71 -21.33
CA GLY A 445 -14.71 -0.42 -21.12
C GLY A 445 -15.02 -1.26 -19.87
N ALA A 446 -15.81 -0.75 -18.94
CA ALA A 446 -16.34 -1.47 -17.79
C ALA A 446 -17.71 -2.09 -18.07
N TRP A 447 -18.39 -1.65 -19.13
CA TRP A 447 -19.78 -2.01 -19.43
C TRP A 447 -19.89 -3.28 -20.28
N ARG A 448 -20.78 -4.19 -19.86
CA ARG A 448 -21.12 -5.43 -20.56
C ARG A 448 -22.59 -5.41 -20.97
N TRP A 449 -22.86 -5.56 -22.26
CA TRP A 449 -24.21 -5.60 -22.78
C TRP A 449 -24.69 -7.04 -22.97
N GLN A 450 -25.81 -7.39 -22.32
CA GLN A 450 -26.45 -8.68 -22.46
C GLN A 450 -27.61 -8.57 -23.45
N ARG A 451 -27.38 -8.98 -24.70
CA ARG A 451 -28.40 -8.86 -25.77
C ARG A 451 -29.72 -9.56 -25.45
N VAL A 452 -29.65 -10.74 -24.82
CA VAL A 452 -30.82 -11.58 -24.53
C VAL A 452 -31.75 -10.89 -23.53
N THR A 453 -31.20 -10.34 -22.46
CA THR A 453 -31.96 -9.66 -21.39
C THR A 453 -32.06 -8.16 -21.60
N ARG A 454 -31.40 -7.62 -22.62
CA ARG A 454 -31.24 -6.18 -22.88
C ARG A 454 -30.80 -5.40 -21.63
N SER A 455 -29.86 -5.99 -20.90
CA SER A 455 -29.39 -5.46 -19.63
C SER A 455 -27.90 -5.15 -19.65
N LEU A 456 -27.52 -4.08 -18.95
CA LEU A 456 -26.15 -3.71 -18.69
C LEU A 456 -25.62 -4.39 -17.43
N ALA A 457 -24.34 -4.74 -17.44
CA ALA A 457 -23.58 -5.16 -16.28
C ALA A 457 -22.24 -4.42 -16.21
N LEU A 458 -21.65 -4.34 -15.02
CA LEU A 458 -20.36 -3.72 -14.76
C LEU A 458 -19.27 -4.77 -14.53
N THR A 459 -18.03 -4.42 -14.85
CA THR A 459 -16.81 -5.22 -14.63
C THR A 459 -15.64 -4.29 -14.34
N GLY A 460 -14.59 -4.78 -13.67
CA GLY A 460 -13.36 -4.02 -13.44
C GLY A 460 -13.40 -3.12 -12.21
N PHE A 461 -13.63 -3.71 -11.03
CA PHE A 461 -13.76 -2.99 -9.76
C PHE A 461 -12.43 -2.75 -9.03
N GLU A 462 -11.27 -2.93 -9.69
CA GLU A 462 -9.94 -2.79 -9.08
C GLU A 462 -9.58 -1.35 -8.65
N ARG A 463 -10.33 -0.37 -9.17
CA ARG A 463 -10.22 1.04 -8.80
C ARG A 463 -11.31 1.49 -7.83
N SER A 464 -12.17 0.60 -7.38
CA SER A 464 -13.35 0.99 -6.63
C SER A 464 -13.03 1.35 -5.18
N GLN A 465 -13.50 2.51 -4.75
CA GLN A 465 -13.27 3.07 -3.42
C GLN A 465 -14.14 4.31 -3.22
N VAL A 466 -14.22 4.80 -1.98
CA VAL A 466 -14.89 6.07 -1.67
C VAL A 466 -14.04 7.24 -2.20
N MET A 467 -14.63 8.06 -3.09
CA MET A 467 -13.98 9.21 -3.77
C MET A 467 -15.03 10.31 -4.04
N ALA A 468 -14.60 11.40 -4.68
CA ALA A 468 -15.50 12.34 -5.33
C ALA A 468 -16.29 11.63 -6.45
N ALA A 469 -17.62 11.76 -6.45
CA ALA A 469 -18.52 11.15 -7.42
C ALA A 469 -18.20 11.55 -8.87
N ALA A 470 -17.64 12.75 -9.06
CA ALA A 470 -17.22 13.26 -10.36
C ALA A 470 -16.21 12.35 -11.10
N VAL A 471 -15.46 11.51 -10.37
CA VAL A 471 -14.50 10.56 -10.97
C VAL A 471 -15.18 9.59 -11.94
N ASP A 472 -16.40 9.14 -11.64
CA ASP A 472 -17.10 8.16 -12.48
C ASP A 472 -17.87 8.78 -13.64
N PHE A 473 -18.12 10.10 -13.62
CA PHE A 473 -18.68 10.81 -14.78
C PHE A 473 -17.61 11.15 -15.83
N ALA A 474 -16.32 11.07 -15.46
CA ALA A 474 -15.18 11.47 -16.28
C ALA A 474 -15.18 10.83 -17.68
N ARG A 475 -15.15 9.48 -17.76
CA ARG A 475 -15.02 8.77 -19.04
C ARG A 475 -16.31 8.82 -19.88
N PRO A 476 -17.52 8.69 -19.32
CA PRO A 476 -18.75 8.93 -20.07
C PRO A 476 -18.81 10.33 -20.69
N SER A 477 -18.32 11.35 -19.98
CA SER A 477 -18.39 12.73 -20.47
C SER A 477 -17.58 13.00 -21.74
N LEU A 478 -16.56 12.18 -22.02
CA LEU A 478 -15.83 12.25 -23.28
C LEU A 478 -16.75 11.98 -24.49
N LEU A 479 -17.74 11.10 -24.34
CA LEU A 479 -18.76 10.84 -25.36
C LEU A 479 -19.85 11.91 -25.35
N TRP A 480 -20.29 12.37 -24.17
CA TRP A 480 -21.35 13.38 -24.05
C TRP A 480 -20.99 14.69 -24.75
N ALA A 481 -19.72 15.05 -24.75
CA ALA A 481 -19.25 16.26 -25.40
C ALA A 481 -19.29 16.20 -26.95
N GLU A 482 -19.49 15.01 -27.53
CA GLU A 482 -19.83 14.83 -28.95
C GLU A 482 -21.33 14.56 -29.15
N TYR A 483 -21.98 13.93 -28.17
CA TYR A 483 -23.38 13.52 -28.21
C TYR A 483 -24.13 13.91 -26.93
N PRO A 484 -24.59 15.17 -26.80
CA PRO A 484 -25.18 15.67 -25.55
C PRO A 484 -26.43 14.90 -25.08
N ALA A 485 -27.24 14.36 -26.02
CA ALA A 485 -28.41 13.54 -25.68
C ALA A 485 -28.07 12.30 -24.82
N LEU A 486 -26.83 11.79 -24.91
CA LEU A 486 -26.37 10.69 -24.07
C LEU A 486 -26.20 11.11 -22.60
N GLN A 487 -25.87 12.37 -22.33
CA GLN A 487 -25.82 12.90 -20.96
C GLN A 487 -27.23 12.98 -20.37
N ASP A 488 -28.21 13.39 -21.17
CA ASP A 488 -29.61 13.43 -20.74
C ASP A 488 -30.12 12.02 -20.42
N ALA A 489 -29.89 11.05 -21.31
CA ALA A 489 -30.22 9.66 -21.07
C ALA A 489 -29.54 9.10 -19.80
N PHE A 490 -28.24 9.37 -19.65
CA PHE A 490 -27.49 8.97 -18.47
C PHE A 490 -28.04 9.56 -17.18
N THR A 491 -28.30 10.87 -17.14
CA THR A 491 -28.79 11.57 -15.95
C THR A 491 -30.24 11.20 -15.60
N ARG A 492 -31.08 10.88 -16.60
CA ARG A 492 -32.40 10.25 -16.37
C ARG A 492 -32.26 8.95 -15.58
N GLY A 493 -31.38 8.04 -16.02
CA GLY A 493 -31.16 6.77 -15.35
C GLY A 493 -30.47 6.91 -13.98
N TYR A 494 -29.54 7.86 -13.88
CA TYR A 494 -28.86 8.22 -12.63
C TYR A 494 -29.78 8.93 -11.63
N GLY A 495 -30.99 9.36 -12.04
CA GLY A 495 -32.01 9.90 -11.15
C GLY A 495 -31.78 11.33 -10.66
N ARG A 496 -30.69 11.98 -11.07
CA ARG A 496 -30.47 13.42 -10.85
C ARG A 496 -29.56 14.01 -11.93
N SER A 497 -29.67 15.33 -12.12
CA SER A 497 -28.66 16.09 -12.85
C SER A 497 -27.34 16.12 -12.07
N LEU A 498 -26.25 16.36 -12.80
CA LEU A 498 -24.94 16.63 -12.19
C LEU A 498 -25.01 17.88 -11.32
N ASP A 499 -24.34 17.87 -10.16
CA ASP A 499 -24.21 19.01 -9.25
C ASP A 499 -23.44 20.18 -9.89
N GLN A 500 -23.54 21.39 -9.32
CA GLN A 500 -22.80 22.56 -9.78
C GLN A 500 -21.28 22.31 -9.86
N TRP A 501 -20.69 21.71 -8.83
CA TRP A 501 -19.25 21.43 -8.81
C TRP A 501 -18.88 20.27 -9.72
N GLU A 502 -19.72 19.23 -9.77
CA GLU A 502 -19.55 18.13 -10.73
C GLU A 502 -19.53 18.65 -12.17
N ARG A 503 -20.48 19.52 -12.56
CA ARG A 503 -20.53 20.14 -13.90
C ARG A 503 -19.31 21.00 -14.18
N ARG A 504 -18.89 21.82 -13.21
CA ARG A 504 -17.76 22.74 -13.37
C ARG A 504 -16.44 22.01 -13.60
N LEU A 505 -16.24 20.86 -12.94
CA LEU A 505 -14.99 20.10 -12.97
C LEU A 505 -15.05 18.87 -13.89
N LEU A 506 -16.18 18.63 -14.56
CA LEU A 506 -16.37 17.43 -15.38
C LEU A 506 -15.28 17.30 -16.45
N GLY A 507 -14.98 18.40 -17.14
CA GLY A 507 -13.92 18.43 -18.16
C GLY A 507 -12.53 18.15 -17.58
N ASP A 508 -12.26 18.60 -16.36
CA ASP A 508 -10.99 18.34 -15.67
C ASP A 508 -10.84 16.85 -15.37
N PHE A 509 -11.85 16.25 -14.75
CA PHE A 509 -11.88 14.81 -14.47
C PHE A 509 -11.83 13.96 -15.75
N ALA A 510 -12.49 14.40 -16.83
CA ALA A 510 -12.42 13.74 -18.14
C ALA A 510 -10.98 13.67 -18.67
N VAL A 511 -10.21 14.76 -18.52
CA VAL A 511 -8.79 14.80 -18.86
C VAL A 511 -7.98 13.85 -17.97
N LEU A 512 -8.25 13.79 -16.66
CA LEU A 512 -7.57 12.85 -15.76
C LEU A 512 -7.79 11.40 -16.15
N GLY A 513 -9.05 11.02 -16.42
CA GLY A 513 -9.41 9.68 -16.88
C GLY A 513 -8.76 9.33 -18.21
N ALA A 514 -8.72 10.26 -19.16
CA ALA A 514 -8.07 10.07 -20.45
C ALA A 514 -6.55 9.91 -20.34
N ILE A 515 -5.88 10.62 -19.42
CA ILE A 515 -4.45 10.44 -19.13
C ILE A 515 -4.18 9.05 -18.57
N GLU A 516 -5.02 8.58 -17.63
CA GLU A 516 -4.90 7.23 -17.07
C GLU A 516 -5.08 6.16 -18.16
N ASP A 517 -6.13 6.28 -18.99
CA ASP A 517 -6.40 5.33 -20.06
C ASP A 517 -5.25 5.30 -21.09
N LEU A 518 -4.68 6.47 -21.41
CA LEU A 518 -3.51 6.57 -22.30
C LEU A 518 -2.26 5.95 -21.69
N TRP A 519 -1.99 6.18 -20.40
CA TRP A 519 -0.85 5.60 -19.68
C TRP A 519 -0.86 4.08 -19.69
N HIS A 520 -2.05 3.50 -19.53
CA HIS A 520 -2.23 2.06 -19.49
C HIS A 520 -2.22 1.43 -20.90
N THR A 521 -2.42 2.23 -21.96
CA THR A 521 -2.37 1.74 -23.34
C THR A 521 -0.94 1.73 -23.88
N ASN A 522 -0.44 0.55 -24.28
CA ASN A 522 0.86 0.43 -24.92
C ASN A 522 0.75 0.66 -26.44
N PRO A 523 1.35 1.73 -27.01
CA PRO A 523 1.27 2.02 -28.44
C PRO A 523 1.87 0.91 -29.32
N LYS A 524 2.78 0.10 -28.80
CA LYS A 524 3.38 -1.02 -29.54
C LYS A 524 2.43 -2.22 -29.69
N ASN A 525 1.47 -2.36 -28.78
CA ASN A 525 0.53 -3.47 -28.76
C ASN A 525 -0.82 -3.10 -29.39
N ASP A 526 -1.23 -1.84 -29.24
CA ASP A 526 -2.51 -1.35 -29.78
C ASP A 526 -2.41 0.14 -30.20
N ALA A 527 -1.78 0.36 -31.35
CA ALA A 527 -1.59 1.70 -31.91
C ALA A 527 -2.92 2.42 -32.21
N LYS A 528 -3.96 1.66 -32.60
CA LYS A 528 -5.27 2.22 -32.94
C LYS A 528 -5.98 2.76 -31.70
N THR A 529 -6.01 1.99 -30.62
CA THR A 529 -6.58 2.45 -29.34
C THR A 529 -5.77 3.60 -28.78
N TYR A 530 -4.43 3.53 -28.84
CA TYR A 530 -3.57 4.62 -28.39
C TYR A 530 -3.87 5.93 -29.13
N ALA A 531 -3.93 5.91 -30.46
CA ALA A 531 -4.24 7.08 -31.27
C ALA A 531 -5.63 7.65 -30.96
N ARG A 532 -6.63 6.79 -30.75
CA ARG A 532 -7.99 7.19 -30.35
C ARG A 532 -7.99 7.90 -29.00
N LEU A 533 -7.33 7.33 -27.98
CA LEU A 533 -7.25 7.92 -26.65
C LEU A 533 -6.48 9.24 -26.65
N ALA A 534 -5.38 9.31 -27.40
CA ALA A 534 -4.62 10.54 -27.59
C ALA A 534 -5.46 11.63 -28.28
N GLY A 535 -6.27 11.27 -29.27
CA GLY A 535 -7.22 12.18 -29.91
C GLY A 535 -8.28 12.70 -28.92
N ALA A 536 -8.91 11.81 -28.15
CA ALA A 536 -9.90 12.17 -27.14
C ALA A 536 -9.30 13.10 -26.06
N LEU A 537 -8.09 12.80 -25.59
CA LEU A 537 -7.37 13.63 -24.63
C LEU A 537 -7.06 15.03 -25.19
N ARG A 538 -6.63 15.13 -26.45
CA ARG A 538 -6.39 16.43 -27.11
C ARG A 538 -7.66 17.26 -27.16
N THR A 539 -8.77 16.66 -27.57
CA THR A 539 -10.07 17.33 -27.64
C THR A 539 -10.55 17.79 -26.27
N ALA A 540 -10.43 16.93 -25.24
CA ALA A 540 -10.80 17.28 -23.87
C ALA A 540 -9.92 18.41 -23.31
N ALA A 541 -8.61 18.32 -23.49
CA ALA A 541 -7.67 19.32 -23.02
C ALA A 541 -7.81 20.66 -23.74
N GLY A 542 -8.15 20.66 -25.04
CA GLY A 542 -8.41 21.87 -25.82
C GLY A 542 -9.69 22.60 -25.45
N ARG A 543 -10.61 21.95 -24.73
CA ARG A 543 -11.85 22.57 -24.21
C ARG A 543 -11.68 23.14 -22.81
N LEU A 544 -10.57 22.84 -22.13
CA LEU A 544 -10.30 23.42 -20.82
C LEU A 544 -10.10 24.93 -20.94
N PRO A 545 -10.63 25.72 -20.00
CA PRO A 545 -10.34 27.15 -19.97
C PRO A 545 -8.83 27.34 -19.84
N VAL A 546 -8.28 28.21 -20.69
CA VAL A 546 -6.90 28.66 -20.56
C VAL A 546 -6.77 29.32 -19.19
N PRO A 547 -5.68 29.07 -18.43
CA PRO A 547 -5.44 29.79 -17.19
C PRO A 547 -5.41 31.29 -17.53
N GLU A 548 -6.49 32.00 -17.25
CA GLU A 548 -6.41 33.46 -17.21
C GLU A 548 -5.36 33.78 -16.17
N THR A 549 -4.39 34.61 -16.53
CA THR A 549 -3.39 35.13 -15.60
C THR A 549 -4.15 35.58 -14.36
N VAL A 550 -3.91 34.92 -13.22
CA VAL A 550 -4.71 34.86 -11.98
C VAL A 550 -4.94 36.23 -11.29
N THR A 551 -4.67 37.33 -11.97
CA THR A 551 -4.80 38.70 -11.50
C THR A 551 -6.25 39.20 -11.38
N ALA A 552 -7.23 38.57 -12.04
CA ALA A 552 -8.60 39.15 -12.14
C ALA A 552 -9.64 38.63 -11.13
N LEU A 553 -9.43 37.49 -10.47
CA LEU A 553 -10.47 36.83 -9.66
C LEU A 553 -10.48 37.21 -8.17
N ARG A 554 -9.67 38.20 -7.74
CA ARG A 554 -9.72 38.75 -6.37
C ARG A 554 -10.52 40.06 -6.23
N SER A 555 -11.10 40.57 -7.32
CA SER A 555 -11.69 41.93 -7.32
C SER A 555 -13.23 42.00 -7.31
N THR A 556 -13.96 40.89 -7.18
CA THR A 556 -15.44 40.91 -7.28
C THR A 556 -16.21 40.45 -6.06
N GLU A 557 -15.58 40.35 -4.89
CA GLU A 557 -16.30 40.19 -3.61
C GLU A 557 -15.85 41.26 -2.60
N ALA A 558 -16.16 42.52 -2.91
CA ALA A 558 -16.37 43.52 -1.87
C ALA A 558 -17.88 43.64 -1.64
N PRO A 559 -18.41 43.30 -0.45
CA PRO A 559 -19.82 43.51 -0.17
C PRO A 559 -20.08 45.02 -0.14
N THR A 560 -20.97 45.47 -1.02
CA THR A 560 -21.67 46.74 -0.84
C THR A 560 -22.87 46.44 0.04
N GLY A 561 -22.76 46.83 1.32
CA GLY A 561 -23.79 46.66 2.34
C GLY A 561 -23.26 47.03 3.70
#